data_AF-A0A4Y2D272-F1
#
_entry.id   AF-A0A4Y2D272-F1
#
_cell.length_a   1.000
_cell.length_b   1.000
_cell.length_c   1.000
_cell.angle_alpha   90.00
_cell.angle_beta   90.00
_cell.angle_gamma   90.00
#
_symmetry.space_group_name_H-M   'P 1'
#
loop_
_entity.id
_entity.type
_entity.pdbx_description
1 polymer ?
#
loop_
_entity_poly.entity_id
_entity_poly.type
_entity_poly.pdbx_seq_one_letter_code
_entity_poly.pdbx_strand_id
1 'polypeptide(L)'
;MALAPQNQTKLKLCWTPSHVGIIGNEKADYVARTASIPIEHTIPLADIRKSVQHYILNKWQETWDLQVNNKLHRIKPSIVLWPIFPIRGFDVKLTRLRIAHTWHTHINLLSGDSVPLCTSCNEVQTVDHILTKCPDFNSSRLNFFKTTILDLNDLVGETPHPNLFSFLRDIGFLFRI
;
A
#
# COMPACT_ATOMS: atom_id res chain seq x y z
N MET A 1 -18.36 -75.80 11.17
CA MET A 1 -17.67 -74.79 12.00
C MET A 1 -18.41 -73.47 11.80
N ALA A 2 -19.38 -73.16 12.66
CA ALA A 2 -20.19 -71.95 12.54
C ALA A 2 -19.44 -70.79 13.20
N LEU A 3 -19.12 -69.74 12.41
CA LEU A 3 -18.58 -68.49 12.93
C LEU A 3 -19.72 -67.73 13.62
N ALA A 4 -19.50 -67.34 14.87
CA ALA A 4 -20.44 -66.53 15.65
C ALA A 4 -20.70 -65.17 14.95
N PRO A 5 -21.92 -64.62 15.02
CA PRO A 5 -22.20 -63.31 14.46
C PRO A 5 -21.41 -62.24 15.21
N GLN A 6 -20.67 -61.40 14.46
CA GLN A 6 -20.06 -60.19 15.01
C GLN A 6 -21.18 -59.28 15.54
N ASN A 7 -21.23 -59.07 16.86
CA ASN A 7 -22.15 -58.13 17.49
C ASN A 7 -21.91 -56.72 16.96
N GLN A 8 -22.75 -56.27 16.02
CA GLN A 8 -22.73 -54.91 15.51
C GLN A 8 -23.43 -53.99 16.52
N THR A 9 -22.66 -53.41 17.44
CA THR A 9 -23.18 -52.48 18.46
C THR A 9 -23.73 -51.23 17.78
N LYS A 10 -25.03 -50.95 17.96
CA LYS A 10 -25.69 -49.79 17.37
C LYS A 10 -25.31 -48.53 18.14
N LEU A 11 -24.43 -47.71 17.59
CA LEU A 11 -23.97 -46.45 18.16
C LEU A 11 -24.94 -45.31 17.79
N LYS A 12 -25.38 -44.52 18.79
CA LYS A 12 -26.12 -43.28 18.59
C LYS A 12 -25.31 -42.12 19.15
N LEU A 13 -25.01 -41.15 18.30
CA LEU A 13 -24.37 -39.90 18.69
C LEU A 13 -25.45 -38.82 18.80
N CYS A 14 -25.45 -38.10 19.92
CA CYS A 14 -26.27 -36.90 20.10
C CYS A 14 -25.37 -35.74 20.49
N TRP A 15 -25.72 -34.55 20.01
CA TRP A 15 -25.09 -33.32 20.43
C TRP A 15 -25.89 -32.74 21.61
N THR A 16 -25.18 -32.19 22.59
CA THR A 16 -25.77 -31.45 23.72
C THR A 16 -25.04 -30.13 23.92
N PRO A 17 -25.76 -29.04 24.24
CA PRO A 17 -25.14 -27.75 24.54
C PRO A 17 -24.29 -27.81 25.81
N SER A 18 -23.17 -27.08 25.82
CA SER A 18 -22.28 -26.96 26.98
C SER A 18 -22.80 -25.95 28.00
N HIS A 19 -22.46 -26.14 29.28
CA HIS A 19 -22.71 -25.20 30.38
C HIS A 19 -24.18 -24.84 30.63
N VAL A 20 -25.09 -25.77 30.34
CA VAL A 20 -26.52 -25.61 30.63
C VAL A 20 -26.99 -26.52 31.77
N GLY A 21 -26.07 -27.15 32.50
CA GLY A 21 -26.40 -27.95 33.69
C GLY A 21 -26.78 -29.41 33.40
N ILE A 22 -26.47 -29.94 32.21
CA ILE A 22 -26.63 -31.38 31.92
C ILE A 22 -25.56 -32.15 32.68
N ILE A 23 -25.94 -32.78 33.79
CA ILE A 23 -25.03 -33.40 34.77
C ILE A 23 -23.94 -34.27 34.14
N GLY A 24 -24.30 -35.13 33.17
CA GLY A 24 -23.33 -36.00 32.49
C GLY A 24 -22.32 -35.22 31.64
N ASN A 25 -22.77 -34.18 30.94
CA ASN A 25 -21.91 -33.32 30.14
C ASN A 25 -21.00 -32.45 31.02
N GLU A 26 -21.54 -31.85 32.09
CA GLU A 26 -20.75 -31.06 33.04
C GLU A 26 -19.69 -31.92 33.74
N LYS A 27 -20.03 -33.17 34.10
CA LYS A 27 -19.07 -34.10 34.72
C LYS A 27 -17.98 -34.51 33.72
N ALA A 28 -18.33 -34.75 32.47
CA ALA A 28 -17.35 -35.03 31.41
C ALA A 28 -16.43 -33.83 31.17
N ASP A 29 -16.97 -32.61 31.08
CA ASP A 29 -16.20 -31.37 30.92
C ASP A 29 -15.28 -31.12 32.13
N TYR A 30 -15.78 -31.30 33.35
CA TYR A 30 -14.98 -31.19 34.57
C TYR A 30 -13.80 -32.16 34.57
N VAL A 31 -14.03 -33.43 34.23
CA VAL A 31 -12.96 -34.44 34.16
C VAL A 31 -11.97 -34.11 33.05
N ALA A 32 -12.44 -33.70 31.86
CA ALA A 32 -11.56 -33.29 30.77
C ALA A 32 -10.69 -32.08 31.15
N ARG A 33 -11.29 -31.08 31.82
CA ARG A 33 -10.59 -29.88 32.29
C ARG A 33 -9.57 -30.19 33.38
N THR A 34 -9.90 -31.05 34.33
CA THR A 34 -9.02 -31.41 35.45
C THR A 34 -7.92 -32.40 35.05
N ALA A 35 -8.17 -33.24 34.03
CA ALA A 35 -7.16 -34.11 33.44
C ALA A 35 -6.25 -33.38 32.44
N SER A 36 -6.56 -32.12 32.10
CA SER A 36 -5.71 -31.30 31.24
C SER A 36 -4.39 -31.00 31.96
N ILE A 37 -3.28 -31.43 31.37
CA ILE A 37 -1.95 -31.03 31.81
C ILE A 37 -1.75 -29.57 31.34
N PRO A 38 -1.25 -28.65 32.18
CA PRO A 38 -0.85 -27.33 31.71
C PRO A 38 0.24 -27.50 30.66
N ILE A 39 -0.13 -27.39 29.39
CA ILE A 39 0.83 -27.29 28.31
C ILE A 39 1.36 -25.87 28.41
N GLU A 40 2.67 -25.72 28.59
CA GLU A 40 3.31 -24.43 28.32
C GLU A 40 3.06 -24.08 26.86
N HIS A 41 2.06 -23.25 26.62
CA HIS A 41 1.74 -22.79 25.29
C HIS A 41 2.83 -21.81 24.86
N THR A 42 3.83 -22.32 24.14
CA THR A 42 4.76 -21.46 23.42
C THR A 42 4.01 -20.76 22.31
N ILE A 43 4.10 -19.43 22.25
CA ILE A 43 3.54 -18.66 21.13
C ILE A 43 4.20 -19.17 19.84
N PRO A 44 3.43 -19.57 18.81
CA PRO A 44 4.01 -20.00 17.55
C PRO A 44 4.96 -18.94 17.00
N LEU A 45 6.14 -19.35 16.56
CA LEU A 45 7.14 -18.43 15.99
C LEU A 45 6.57 -17.60 14.84
N ALA A 46 5.62 -18.15 14.07
CA ALA A 46 4.92 -17.43 13.01
C ALA A 46 4.16 -16.21 13.53
N ASP A 47 3.53 -16.32 14.70
CA ASP A 47 2.78 -15.23 15.31
C ASP A 47 3.72 -14.16 15.86
N ILE A 48 4.80 -14.57 16.54
CA ILE A 48 5.87 -13.65 16.97
C ILE A 48 6.44 -12.89 15.77
N ARG A 49 6.76 -13.59 14.67
CA ARG A 49 7.27 -12.95 13.45
C ARG A 49 6.30 -11.92 12.88
N LYS A 50 5.01 -12.24 12.80
CA LYS A 50 3.99 -11.28 12.35
C LYS A 50 3.91 -10.07 13.26
N SER A 51 3.93 -10.26 14.58
CA SER A 51 3.92 -9.16 15.54
C SER A 51 5.16 -8.27 15.42
N VAL A 52 6.35 -8.86 15.28
CA VAL A 52 7.61 -8.11 15.07
C VAL A 52 7.57 -7.35 13.75
N GLN A 53 7.13 -7.98 12.65
CA GLN A 53 6.98 -7.32 11.36
C GLN A 53 6.01 -6.14 11.44
N HIS A 54 4.86 -6.34 12.07
CA HIS A 54 3.87 -5.28 12.25
C HIS A 54 4.45 -4.11 13.08
N TYR A 55 5.16 -4.40 14.17
CA TYR A 55 5.83 -3.38 14.96
C TYR A 55 6.84 -2.57 14.13
N ILE A 56 7.70 -3.25 13.35
CA ILE A 56 8.69 -2.59 12.48
C ILE A 56 8.00 -1.70 11.44
N LEU A 57 6.97 -2.22 10.77
CA LEU A 57 6.22 -1.47 9.76
C LEU A 57 5.52 -0.25 10.37
N ASN A 58 4.95 -0.37 11.57
CA ASN A 58 4.35 0.76 12.27
C ASN A 58 5.40 1.81 12.63
N LYS A 59 6.58 1.42 13.12
CA LYS A 59 7.68 2.37 13.40
C LYS A 59 8.19 3.05 12.15
N TRP A 60 8.23 2.33 11.03
CA TRP A 60 8.58 2.94 9.75
C TRP A 60 7.48 3.92 9.29
N GLN A 61 6.21 3.56 9.39
CA GLN A 61 5.10 4.45 9.06
C GLN A 61 5.09 5.70 9.94
N GLU A 62 5.29 5.58 11.25
CA GLU A 62 5.44 6.72 12.17
C GLU A 62 6.58 7.66 11.73
N THR A 63 7.74 7.10 11.34
CA THR A 63 8.87 7.90 10.85
C THR A 63 8.55 8.57 9.51
N TRP A 64 7.80 7.88 8.67
CA TRP A 64 7.39 8.36 7.36
C TRP A 64 6.36 9.50 7.46
N ASP A 65 5.40 9.39 8.39
CA ASP A 65 4.39 10.42 8.66
C ASP A 65 5.01 11.75 9.11
N LEU A 66 6.20 11.72 9.73
CA LEU A 66 6.97 12.91 10.11
C LEU A 66 7.61 13.62 8.90
N GLN A 67 7.67 13.00 7.72
CA GLN A 67 8.30 13.55 6.52
C GLN A 67 7.40 14.56 5.78
N VAL A 68 6.83 15.53 6.49
CA VAL A 68 5.84 16.49 5.97
C VAL A 68 6.34 17.33 4.79
N ASN A 69 7.65 17.59 4.70
CA ASN A 69 8.27 18.35 3.61
C ASN A 69 8.81 17.46 2.47
N ASN A 70 8.60 16.15 2.54
CA ASN A 70 9.06 15.22 1.51
C ASN A 70 8.06 15.18 0.34
N LYS A 71 8.59 15.42 -0.87
CA LYS A 71 7.79 15.47 -2.10
C LYS A 71 7.05 14.16 -2.38
N LEU A 72 7.69 13.01 -2.10
CA LEU A 72 7.09 11.69 -2.25
C LEU A 72 6.03 11.44 -1.16
N HIS A 73 6.26 11.87 0.08
CA HIS A 73 5.29 11.70 1.17
C HIS A 73 3.94 12.37 0.84
N ARG A 74 3.96 13.55 0.22
CA ARG A 74 2.74 14.27 -0.21
C ARG A 74 1.81 13.43 -1.10
N ILE A 75 2.36 12.57 -1.96
CA ILE A 75 1.59 11.69 -2.86
C ILE A 75 1.46 10.26 -2.32
N LYS A 76 2.39 9.85 -1.46
CA LYS A 76 2.52 8.51 -0.93
C LYS A 76 2.61 8.56 0.60
N PRO A 77 1.50 8.83 1.30
CA PRO A 77 1.52 8.94 2.77
C PRO A 77 1.74 7.58 3.43
N SER A 78 1.43 6.45 2.76
CA SER A 78 1.64 5.11 3.31
C SER A 78 2.85 4.40 2.71
N ILE A 79 3.59 3.66 3.55
CA ILE A 79 4.74 2.81 3.16
C ILE A 79 4.34 1.55 2.35
N VAL A 80 3.04 1.33 2.12
CA VAL A 80 2.53 0.18 1.34
C VAL A 80 3.21 0.08 -0.03
N LEU A 81 3.43 -1.12 -0.55
CA LEU A 81 4.02 -1.27 -1.88
C LEU A 81 3.04 -0.81 -2.96
N TRP A 82 3.46 0.11 -3.83
CA TRP A 82 2.71 0.48 -5.03
C TRP A 82 2.98 -0.49 -6.18
N PRO A 83 2.02 -0.70 -7.09
CA PRO A 83 2.20 -1.56 -8.24
C PRO A 83 3.35 -1.05 -9.13
N ILE A 84 4.16 -1.98 -9.63
CA ILE A 84 5.28 -1.70 -10.53
C ILE A 84 4.74 -1.62 -11.96
N PHE A 85 5.15 -0.60 -12.71
CA PHE A 85 4.76 -0.49 -14.12
C PHE A 85 5.43 -1.62 -14.95
N PRO A 86 4.70 -2.32 -15.82
CA PRO A 86 5.27 -3.44 -16.59
C PRO A 86 6.45 -3.06 -17.47
N ILE A 87 6.47 -1.80 -17.93
CA ILE A 87 7.52 -1.25 -18.79
C ILE A 87 8.48 -0.46 -17.92
N ARG A 88 9.68 -1.03 -17.68
CA ARG A 88 10.76 -0.42 -16.88
C ARG A 88 11.04 1.05 -17.24
N GLY A 89 11.04 1.38 -18.54
CA GLY A 89 11.31 2.74 -19.01
C GLY A 89 10.26 3.78 -18.61
N PHE A 90 9.01 3.36 -18.35
CA PHE A 90 7.95 4.20 -17.80
C PHE A 90 7.99 4.22 -16.28
N ASP A 91 8.25 3.08 -15.65
CA ASP A 91 8.37 2.98 -14.18
C ASP A 91 9.48 3.90 -13.63
N VAL A 92 10.64 3.96 -14.31
CA VAL A 92 11.74 4.87 -13.96
C VAL A 92 11.30 6.34 -14.07
N LYS A 93 10.63 6.72 -15.17
CA LYS A 93 10.18 8.11 -15.38
C LYS A 93 9.12 8.49 -14.36
N LEU A 94 8.16 7.61 -14.08
CA LEU A 94 7.14 7.81 -13.06
C LEU A 94 7.77 7.97 -11.67
N THR A 95 8.72 7.12 -11.31
CA THR A 95 9.44 7.22 -10.04
C THR A 95 10.15 8.57 -9.93
N ARG A 96 10.87 9.00 -10.98
CA ARG A 96 11.53 10.32 -11.03
C ARG A 96 10.54 11.49 -10.91
N LEU A 97 9.38 11.41 -11.56
CA LEU A 97 8.31 12.42 -11.40
C LEU A 97 7.85 12.51 -9.94
N ARG A 98 7.59 11.36 -9.31
CA ARG A 98 7.10 11.24 -7.93
C ARG A 98 8.04 11.85 -6.89
N ILE A 99 9.36 11.66 -7.07
CA ILE A 99 10.38 12.28 -6.21
C ILE A 99 10.79 13.69 -6.68
N ALA A 100 10.21 14.17 -7.79
CA ALA A 100 10.58 15.38 -8.50
C ALA A 100 12.09 15.49 -8.79
N HIS A 101 12.64 14.43 -9.38
CA HIS A 101 13.99 14.36 -9.96
C HIS A 101 13.89 14.51 -11.47
N THR A 102 13.68 15.73 -11.94
CA THR A 102 13.66 16.08 -13.37
C THR A 102 14.70 17.15 -13.65
N TRP A 103 15.02 17.39 -14.92
CA TRP A 103 15.93 18.46 -15.31
C TRP A 103 15.55 19.80 -14.68
N HIS A 104 14.29 20.22 -14.81
CA HIS A 104 13.81 21.51 -14.32
C HIS A 104 13.85 21.67 -12.80
N THR A 105 13.87 20.56 -12.05
CA THR A 105 13.83 20.60 -10.58
C THR A 105 15.22 20.42 -9.96
N HIS A 106 16.21 19.95 -10.72
CA HIS A 106 17.55 19.63 -10.24
C HIS A 106 18.67 20.41 -10.94
N ILE A 107 18.42 21.07 -12.08
CA ILE A 107 19.46 21.77 -12.82
C ILE A 107 20.16 22.85 -11.99
N ASN A 108 19.41 23.58 -11.15
CA ASN A 108 19.97 24.60 -10.25
C ASN A 108 20.94 23.99 -9.21
N LEU A 109 20.70 22.76 -8.74
CA LEU A 109 21.60 22.07 -7.82
C LEU A 109 22.92 21.67 -8.50
N LEU A 110 22.89 21.43 -9.81
CA LEU A 110 24.06 21.04 -10.60
C LEU A 110 24.85 22.26 -11.09
N SER A 111 24.16 23.31 -11.52
CA SER A 111 24.78 24.52 -12.07
C SER A 111 25.14 25.57 -11.00
N GLY A 112 24.54 25.50 -9.82
CA GLY A 112 24.64 26.54 -8.79
C GLY A 112 23.79 27.79 -9.07
N ASP A 113 22.99 27.76 -10.12
CA ASP A 113 22.09 28.84 -10.52
C ASP A 113 20.89 28.98 -9.55
N SER A 114 20.14 30.07 -9.68
CA SER A 114 18.87 30.23 -8.99
C SER A 114 17.84 29.18 -9.44
N VAL A 115 16.84 28.93 -8.59
CA VAL A 115 15.72 28.04 -8.92
C VAL A 115 15.04 28.52 -10.22
N PRO A 116 14.82 27.65 -11.21
CA PRO A 116 14.22 28.06 -12.47
C PRO A 116 12.76 28.46 -12.27
N LEU A 117 12.41 29.62 -12.81
CA LEU A 117 11.04 30.13 -12.86
C LEU A 117 10.39 29.79 -14.20
N CYS A 118 9.07 29.65 -14.20
CA CYS A 118 8.28 29.54 -15.41
C CYS A 118 8.28 30.89 -16.12
N THR A 119 8.60 30.90 -17.41
CA THR A 119 8.65 32.14 -18.22
C THR A 119 7.30 32.82 -18.36
N SER A 120 6.20 32.07 -18.22
CA SER A 120 4.85 32.54 -18.55
C SER A 120 4.06 33.03 -17.33
N CYS A 121 4.34 32.47 -16.15
CA CYS A 121 3.63 32.84 -14.91
C CYS A 121 4.55 33.19 -13.73
N ASN A 122 5.87 33.14 -13.93
CA ASN A 122 6.88 33.51 -12.94
C ASN A 122 6.88 32.67 -11.65
N GLU A 123 6.22 31.51 -11.66
CA GLU A 123 6.21 30.55 -10.56
C GLU A 123 7.40 29.58 -10.62
N VAL A 124 7.78 28.99 -9.49
CA VAL A 124 8.84 27.99 -9.43
C VAL A 124 8.48 26.75 -10.27
N GLN A 125 9.40 26.31 -11.13
CA GLN A 125 9.20 25.10 -11.94
C GLN A 125 9.33 23.82 -11.10
N THR A 126 8.21 23.39 -10.53
CA THR A 126 8.06 22.09 -9.88
C THR A 126 7.30 21.11 -10.77
N VAL A 127 7.40 19.80 -10.48
CA VAL A 127 6.57 18.79 -11.14
C VAL A 127 5.08 19.07 -10.93
N ASP A 128 4.68 19.47 -9.72
CA ASP A 128 3.30 19.90 -9.41
C ASP A 128 2.88 21.07 -10.31
N HIS A 129 3.72 22.11 -10.40
CA HIS A 129 3.45 23.26 -11.26
C HIS A 129 3.23 22.85 -12.73
N ILE A 130 4.15 22.06 -13.30
CA ILE A 130 4.08 21.63 -14.70
C ILE A 130 2.84 20.77 -14.96
N LEU A 131 2.55 19.83 -14.06
CA LEU A 131 1.45 18.88 -14.26
C LEU A 131 0.07 19.50 -13.99
N THR A 132 -0.09 20.35 -12.97
CA THR A 132 -1.41 20.75 -12.46
C THR A 132 -1.71 22.25 -12.55
N LYS A 133 -0.70 23.14 -12.62
CA LYS A 133 -0.91 24.60 -12.43
C LYS A 133 -0.52 25.48 -13.61
N CYS A 134 0.52 25.13 -14.36
CA CYS A 134 1.14 26.00 -15.36
C CYS A 134 0.15 26.38 -16.48
N PRO A 135 -0.17 27.67 -16.68
CA PRO A 135 -1.18 28.09 -17.66
C PRO A 135 -0.90 27.62 -19.09
N ASP A 136 0.38 27.52 -19.47
CA ASP A 136 0.82 27.09 -20.81
C ASP A 136 0.31 25.70 -21.19
N PHE A 137 0.07 24.84 -20.19
CA PHE A 137 -0.35 23.46 -20.41
C PHE A 137 -1.86 23.25 -20.20
N ASN A 138 -2.66 24.31 -20.04
CA ASN A 138 -4.11 24.20 -19.85
C ASN A 138 -4.81 23.49 -21.01
N SER A 139 -4.48 23.85 -22.25
CA SER A 139 -5.08 23.22 -23.43
C SER A 139 -4.75 21.73 -23.50
N SER A 140 -3.49 21.35 -23.26
CA SER A 140 -3.07 19.94 -23.20
C SER A 140 -3.76 19.19 -22.04
N ARG A 141 -3.91 19.82 -20.86
CA ARG A 141 -4.66 19.21 -19.74
C ARG A 141 -6.11 18.94 -20.11
N LEU A 142 -6.80 19.90 -20.72
CA LEU A 142 -8.18 19.70 -21.20
C LEU A 142 -8.26 18.58 -22.23
N ASN A 143 -7.29 18.47 -23.13
CA ASN A 143 -7.27 17.42 -24.15
C ASN A 143 -7.09 16.02 -23.55
N PHE A 144 -6.15 15.83 -22.63
CA PHE A 144 -5.77 14.52 -22.09
C PHE A 144 -6.50 14.10 -20.81
N PHE A 145 -6.87 15.06 -19.95
CA PHE A 145 -7.48 14.82 -18.64
C PHE A 145 -8.93 15.32 -18.54
N LYS A 146 -9.42 16.07 -19.53
CA LYS A 146 -10.79 16.63 -19.59
C LYS A 146 -11.11 17.65 -18.49
N THR A 147 -10.11 18.09 -17.73
CA THR A 147 -10.21 19.13 -16.70
C THR A 147 -8.88 19.86 -16.54
N THR A 148 -8.92 21.08 -16.02
CA THR A 148 -7.74 21.83 -15.59
C THR A 148 -7.54 21.80 -14.08
N ILE A 149 -8.55 21.38 -13.31
CA ILE A 149 -8.48 21.21 -11.86
C ILE A 149 -8.05 19.77 -11.59
N LEU A 150 -6.80 19.58 -11.18
CA LEU A 150 -6.16 18.28 -10.98
C LEU A 150 -5.39 18.27 -9.66
N ASP A 151 -5.47 17.17 -8.92
CA ASP A 151 -4.49 16.87 -7.88
C ASP A 151 -3.29 16.15 -8.49
N LEU A 152 -2.10 16.38 -7.93
CA LEU A 152 -0.89 15.67 -8.34
C LEU A 152 -1.04 14.15 -8.12
N ASN A 153 -1.74 13.75 -7.06
CA ASN A 153 -2.01 12.35 -6.74
C ASN A 153 -2.84 11.66 -7.83
N ASP A 154 -3.80 12.36 -8.44
CA ASP A 154 -4.61 11.80 -9.54
C ASP A 154 -3.75 11.44 -10.77
N LEU A 155 -2.62 12.14 -10.94
CA LEU A 155 -1.74 11.97 -12.08
C LEU A 155 -0.63 10.96 -11.82
N VAL A 156 0.06 11.05 -10.67
CA VAL A 156 1.27 10.25 -10.36
C VAL A 156 1.14 9.40 -9.10
N GLY A 157 -0.05 9.31 -8.50
CA GLY A 157 -0.34 8.51 -7.31
C GLY A 157 -0.23 7.00 -7.55
N GLU A 158 -0.80 6.20 -6.66
CA GLU A 158 -0.72 4.72 -6.70
C GLU A 158 -1.13 4.15 -8.06
N THR A 159 -2.21 4.69 -8.62
CA THR A 159 -2.72 4.41 -9.95
C THR A 159 -2.56 5.65 -10.84
N PRO A 160 -1.43 5.80 -11.56
CA PRO A 160 -1.20 6.97 -12.41
C PRO A 160 -2.25 7.09 -13.50
N HIS A 161 -2.56 8.33 -13.90
CA HIS A 161 -3.52 8.59 -14.96
C HIS A 161 -3.08 7.93 -16.28
N PRO A 162 -3.95 7.20 -17.01
CA PRO A 162 -3.57 6.45 -18.20
C PRO A 162 -2.97 7.32 -19.31
N ASN A 163 -3.42 8.57 -19.43
CA ASN A 163 -2.92 9.52 -20.43
C ASN A 163 -1.69 10.32 -19.98
N LEU A 164 -1.13 10.08 -18.79
CA LEU A 164 -0.01 10.86 -18.25
C LEU A 164 1.16 10.93 -19.23
N PHE A 165 1.65 9.78 -19.71
CA PHE A 165 2.81 9.76 -20.60
C PHE A 165 2.55 10.38 -21.97
N SER A 166 1.32 10.28 -22.47
CA SER A 166 0.91 10.95 -23.71
C SER A 166 0.91 12.47 -23.54
N PHE A 167 0.36 12.96 -22.42
CA PHE A 167 0.43 14.38 -22.05
C PHE A 167 1.88 14.87 -21.90
N LEU A 168 2.74 14.13 -21.19
CA LEU A 168 4.14 14.50 -20.99
C LEU A 168 4.93 14.58 -22.30
N ARG A 169 4.58 13.74 -23.27
CA ARG A 169 5.16 13.77 -24.61
C ARG A 169 4.69 15.00 -25.39
N ASP A 170 3.40 15.33 -25.32
CA ASP A 170 2.79 16.49 -25.98
C ASP A 170 3.43 17.80 -25.53
N ILE A 171 3.62 17.98 -24.22
CA ILE A 171 4.25 19.18 -23.66
C ILE A 171 5.79 19.18 -23.75
N GLY A 172 6.40 18.20 -24.41
CA GLY A 172 7.86 18.08 -24.55
C GLY A 172 8.63 17.80 -23.26
N PHE A 173 7.95 17.44 -22.18
CA PHE A 173 8.56 17.21 -20.86
C PHE A 173 9.13 15.81 -20.69
N LEU A 174 8.63 14.82 -21.43
CA LEU A 174 9.00 13.40 -21.28
C LEU A 174 10.51 13.13 -21.39
N PHE A 175 11.22 13.89 -22.23
CA PHE A 175 12.67 13.74 -22.45
C PHE A 175 13.52 14.49 -21.42
N ARG A 176 12.87 15.23 -20.51
CA ARG A 176 13.50 16.05 -19.46
C ARG A 176 13.31 15.45 -18.05
N ILE A 177 12.90 14.17 -17.99
CA ILE A 177 12.72 13.36 -16.77
C ILE A 177 13.89 12.38 -16.62
#